data_AF-X1U5P9-F1
#
_entry.id   AF-X1U5P9-F1
#
_cell.length_a   1.000
_cell.length_b   1.000
_cell.length_c   1.000
_cell.angle_alpha   90.00
_cell.angle_beta   90.00
_cell.angle_gamma   90.00
#
_symmetry.space_group_name_H-M   'P 1'
#
loop_
_entity.id
_entity.type
_entity.pdbx_description
1 polymer ?
#
loop_
_entity_poly.entity_id
_entity_poly.type
_entity_poly.pdbx_seq_one_letter_code
_entity_poly.pdbx_strand_id
1 'polypeptide(L)'
;MEHYELRVLADYTHTGVQAANTPAKPSPRDVLGELERDERAEVVFAEIFSPVSGGGEEPLKKIIPVLDAEKYGEYVSLSGISSSVMTPPKRSIWGGKLYSFGTPMSNAPLLSTTLKYSESITLECLAGA
;
A
#
# COMPACT_ATOMS: atom_id res chain seq x y z
N MET A 1 19.86 0.40 -18.39
CA MET A 1 18.74 -0.54 -18.35
C MET A 1 17.52 0.31 -18.04
N GLU A 2 16.82 0.74 -19.07
CA GLU A 2 15.64 1.62 -18.94
C GLU A 2 14.40 0.74 -18.94
N HIS A 3 13.84 0.56 -17.76
CA HIS A 3 12.41 0.30 -17.58
C HIS A 3 12.05 0.84 -16.19
N TYR A 4 11.50 2.06 -16.15
CA TYR A 4 11.02 2.68 -14.91
C TYR A 4 9.64 3.25 -15.18
N GLU A 5 8.72 2.39 -15.61
CA GLU A 5 7.32 2.76 -15.52
C GLU A 5 6.93 2.66 -14.04
N LEU A 6 6.67 3.81 -13.42
CA LEU A 6 5.93 3.86 -12.17
C LEU A 6 4.53 3.30 -12.43
N ARG A 7 4.41 1.98 -12.38
CA ARG A 7 3.12 1.30 -12.50
C ARG A 7 2.40 1.42 -11.17
N VAL A 8 1.14 1.82 -11.22
CA VAL A 8 0.26 1.68 -10.06
C VAL A 8 -0.05 0.19 -9.94
N LEU A 9 0.45 -0.42 -8.87
CA LEU A 9 0.21 -1.80 -8.48
C LEU A 9 -0.42 -1.78 -7.08
N ALA A 10 -1.26 -2.75 -6.76
CA ALA A 10 -2.07 -2.76 -5.55
C ALA A 10 -3.07 -1.57 -5.46
N ASP A 11 -3.65 -1.15 -6.59
CA ASP A 11 -4.74 -0.16 -6.58
C ASP A 11 -6.01 -0.84 -6.10
N TYR A 12 -6.45 -0.48 -4.90
CA TYR A 12 -7.60 -1.10 -4.26
C TYR A 12 -8.52 -0.04 -3.66
N THR A 13 -9.71 0.05 -4.22
CA THR A 13 -10.84 0.75 -3.60
C THR A 13 -11.83 -0.29 -3.12
N HIS A 14 -12.06 -0.35 -1.80
CA HIS A 14 -13.10 -1.21 -1.26
C HIS A 14 -14.48 -0.65 -1.66
N THR A 15 -15.26 -1.41 -2.44
CA THR A 15 -16.57 -0.99 -2.96
C THR A 15 -17.75 -1.69 -2.28
N GLY A 16 -17.48 -2.67 -1.41
CA GLY A 16 -18.48 -3.45 -0.69
C GLY A 16 -18.77 -2.93 0.72
N VAL A 17 -19.68 -3.62 1.40
CA VAL A 17 -19.86 -3.45 2.85
C VAL A 17 -18.83 -4.31 3.57
N GLN A 18 -17.91 -3.67 4.28
CA GLN A 18 -17.03 -4.34 5.23
C GLN A 18 -17.70 -4.36 6.60
N ALA A 19 -17.84 -5.55 7.20
CA ALA A 19 -18.27 -5.65 8.59
C ALA A 19 -17.19 -5.07 9.51
N ALA A 20 -17.58 -4.25 10.48
CA ALA A 20 -16.66 -3.67 11.46
C ALA A 20 -15.83 -4.77 12.14
N ASN A 21 -14.56 -4.49 12.38
CA ASN A 21 -13.61 -5.43 13.02
C ASN A 21 -13.37 -6.75 12.26
N THR A 22 -13.80 -6.84 11.00
CA THR A 22 -13.52 -7.99 10.12
C THR A 22 -12.51 -7.59 9.06
N PRO A 23 -11.36 -8.29 8.94
CA PRO A 23 -10.37 -7.94 7.92
C PRO A 23 -10.88 -8.16 6.49
N ALA A 24 -10.76 -7.13 5.64
CA ALA A 24 -10.83 -7.26 4.20
C ALA A 24 -9.50 -7.79 3.66
N LYS A 25 -9.57 -8.78 2.76
CA LYS A 25 -8.41 -9.50 2.22
C LYS A 25 -8.57 -9.71 0.72
N PRO A 26 -8.47 -8.65 -0.10
CA PRO A 26 -8.49 -8.80 -1.54
C PRO A 26 -7.36 -9.74 -2.01
N SER A 27 -7.61 -10.51 -3.05
CA SER A 27 -6.55 -11.29 -3.70
C SER A 27 -5.59 -10.36 -4.46
N PRO A 28 -4.35 -10.79 -4.76
CA PRO A 28 -3.45 -10.01 -5.62
C PRO A 28 -4.09 -9.58 -6.94
N ARG A 29 -4.92 -10.43 -7.53
CA ARG A 29 -5.68 -10.11 -8.75
C ARG A 29 -6.68 -8.98 -8.56
N ASP A 30 -7.35 -8.92 -7.40
CA ASP A 30 -8.35 -7.88 -7.10
C ASP A 30 -7.72 -6.49 -6.96
N VAL A 31 -6.41 -6.43 -6.74
CA VAL A 31 -5.65 -5.18 -6.56
C VAL A 31 -4.66 -4.91 -7.69
N LEU A 32 -4.66 -5.72 -8.76
CA LEU A 32 -3.67 -5.64 -9.84
C LEU A 32 -2.23 -5.72 -9.31
N GLY A 33 -1.99 -6.56 -8.31
CA GLY A 33 -0.71 -6.70 -7.63
C GLY A 33 0.15 -7.87 -8.12
N GLU A 34 -0.29 -8.60 -9.14
CA GLU A 34 0.48 -9.71 -9.75
C GLU A 34 1.53 -9.17 -10.72
N LEU A 35 2.73 -9.72 -10.63
CA LEU A 35 3.81 -9.45 -11.56
C LEU A 35 3.81 -10.48 -12.71
N GLU A 36 4.34 -10.07 -13.86
CA GLU A 36 4.63 -11.01 -14.93
C GLU A 36 5.86 -11.87 -14.59
N ARG A 37 6.05 -12.96 -15.33
CA ARG A 37 7.19 -13.85 -15.13
C ARG A 37 8.51 -13.06 -15.23
N ASP A 38 9.41 -13.34 -14.28
CA ASP A 38 10.76 -12.75 -14.17
C ASP A 38 10.80 -11.25 -13.82
N GLU A 39 9.66 -10.63 -13.51
CA GLU A 39 9.62 -9.26 -12.99
C GLU A 39 9.98 -9.20 -11.50
N ARG A 40 10.53 -8.06 -11.07
CA ARG A 40 10.82 -7.73 -9.67
C ARG A 40 10.37 -6.30 -9.41
N ALA A 41 9.75 -6.08 -8.26
CA ALA A 41 9.19 -4.78 -7.95
C ALA A 41 9.62 -4.28 -6.58
N GLU A 42 9.70 -2.96 -6.47
CA GLU A 42 9.93 -2.22 -5.23
C GLU A 42 8.78 -1.24 -5.00
N VAL A 43 8.10 -1.34 -3.85
CA VAL A 43 7.12 -0.35 -3.43
C VAL A 43 7.87 0.88 -2.94
N VAL A 44 7.84 1.93 -3.76
CA VAL A 44 8.47 3.22 -3.45
C VAL A 44 7.54 4.17 -2.70
N PHE A 45 6.22 3.97 -2.77
CA PHE A 45 5.23 4.82 -2.15
C PHE A 45 3.86 4.13 -2.08
N ALA A 46 3.03 4.51 -1.11
CA ALA A 46 1.63 4.10 -1.00
C ALA A 46 0.75 5.29 -0.57
N GLU A 47 -0.44 5.37 -1.16
CA GLU A 47 -1.47 6.34 -0.82
C GLU A 47 -2.65 5.58 -0.20
N ILE A 48 -3.06 5.97 1.00
CA ILE A 48 -4.08 5.24 1.75
C ILE A 48 -5.08 6.24 2.32
N PHE A 49 -6.36 5.93 2.12
CA PHE A 49 -7.49 6.73 2.56
C PHE A 49 -8.30 5.94 3.59
N SER A 50 -8.83 6.64 4.59
CA SER A 50 -9.79 6.02 5.52
C SER A 50 -11.10 5.68 4.80
N PRO A 51 -11.77 4.57 5.16
CA PRO A 51 -13.08 4.26 4.60
C PRO A 51 -14.10 5.32 5.00
N VAL A 52 -15.09 5.55 4.12
CA VAL A 52 -16.18 6.49 4.34
C VAL A 52 -17.49 5.72 4.31
N SER A 53 -18.28 5.79 5.37
CA SER A 53 -19.66 5.29 5.40
C SER A 53 -20.63 6.47 5.58
N GLY A 54 -21.95 6.26 5.41
CA GLY A 54 -23.01 7.26 5.27
C GLY A 54 -23.23 8.29 6.40
N GLY A 55 -22.20 8.67 7.15
CA GLY A 55 -22.15 9.79 8.08
C GLY A 55 -20.74 10.35 8.35
N GLY A 56 -19.67 9.83 7.73
CA GLY A 56 -18.30 10.33 7.94
C GLY A 56 -17.20 9.30 7.68
N GLU A 57 -15.96 9.71 7.94
CA GLU A 57 -14.79 8.82 7.91
C GLU A 57 -14.83 7.83 9.07
N GLU A 58 -14.49 6.57 8.81
CA GLU A 58 -14.38 5.52 9.81
C GLU A 58 -12.91 5.22 10.17
N PRO A 59 -12.63 4.74 11.40
CA PRO A 59 -11.28 4.37 11.79
C PRO A 59 -10.69 3.28 10.89
N LEU A 60 -9.54 3.58 10.29
CA LEU A 60 -8.67 2.58 9.67
C LEU A 60 -7.74 2.01 10.73
N LYS A 61 -8.14 0.88 11.32
CA LYS A 61 -7.44 0.26 12.44
C LYS A 61 -6.11 -0.34 12.03
N LYS A 62 -6.02 -0.94 10.84
CA LYS A 62 -4.79 -1.58 10.37
C LYS A 62 -4.77 -1.79 8.85
N ILE A 63 -3.61 -1.53 8.24
CA ILE A 63 -3.22 -2.00 6.92
C ILE A 63 -1.92 -2.79 7.06
N ILE A 64 -1.92 -4.01 6.52
CA ILE A 64 -0.75 -4.89 6.45
C ILE A 64 -0.47 -5.20 4.98
N PRO A 65 0.69 -4.81 4.44
CA PRO A 65 1.14 -5.31 3.15
C PRO A 65 1.39 -6.82 3.23
N VAL A 66 0.95 -7.53 2.20
CA VAL A 66 1.23 -8.94 2.00
C VAL A 66 2.03 -9.07 0.71
N LEU A 67 3.29 -9.48 0.82
CA LEU A 67 4.24 -9.57 -0.29
C LEU A 67 4.60 -11.04 -0.45
N ASP A 68 4.44 -11.60 -1.66
CA ASP A 68 4.77 -12.99 -1.96
C ASP A 68 4.16 -13.97 -0.92
N ALA A 69 2.89 -13.74 -0.58
CA ALA A 69 2.11 -14.44 0.46
C ALA A 69 2.58 -14.29 1.92
N GLU A 70 3.62 -13.49 2.19
CA GLU A 70 4.12 -13.20 3.52
C GLU A 70 3.56 -11.86 4.05
N LYS A 71 3.16 -11.85 5.32
CA LYS A 71 2.61 -10.65 5.96
C LYS A 71 3.72 -9.81 6.57
N TYR A 72 3.84 -8.57 6.12
CA TYR A 72 4.86 -7.64 6.63
C TYR A 72 4.37 -6.81 7.83
N GLY A 73 3.40 -7.33 8.59
CA GLY A 73 2.72 -6.59 9.66
C GLY A 73 3.58 -6.26 10.88
N GLU A 74 4.70 -6.95 11.08
CA GLU A 74 5.70 -6.65 12.12
C GLU A 74 6.60 -5.46 11.74
N TYR A 75 6.76 -5.22 10.44
CA TYR A 75 7.61 -4.16 9.90
C TYR A 75 6.81 -2.94 9.45
N VAL A 76 5.59 -3.18 8.93
CA VAL A 76 4.69 -2.17 8.39
C VAL A 76 3.27 -2.45 8.86
N SER A 77 2.84 -1.67 9.85
CA SER A 77 1.44 -1.63 10.30
C SER A 77 0.97 -0.18 10.27
N LEU A 78 0.08 0.12 9.33
CA LEU A 78 -0.39 1.48 9.12
C LEU A 78 -1.80 1.63 9.67
N SER A 79 -2.04 2.64 10.49
CA SER A 79 -3.35 2.93 11.09
C SER A 79 -3.61 4.43 11.04
N GLY A 80 -4.88 4.81 11.02
CA GLY A 80 -5.24 6.21 11.09
C GLY A 80 -6.76 6.45 11.14
N ILE A 81 -7.12 7.69 11.45
CA ILE A 81 -8.50 8.09 11.75
C ILE A 81 -8.97 9.29 10.90
N SER A 82 -8.18 9.66 9.88
CA SER A 82 -8.38 10.87 9.07
C SER A 82 -8.35 10.57 7.57
N SER A 83 -8.83 11.49 6.73
CA SER A 83 -9.00 11.33 5.27
C SER A 83 -7.76 10.81 4.57
N SER A 84 -6.60 11.32 4.96
CA SER A 84 -5.29 10.83 4.54
C SER A 84 -4.59 10.28 5.77
N VAL A 85 -4.30 8.98 5.75
CA VAL A 85 -3.60 8.28 6.84
C VAL A 85 -2.11 8.13 6.56
N MET A 86 -1.72 8.16 5.28
CA MET A 86 -0.33 8.15 4.82
C MET A 86 -0.23 9.06 3.59
N THR A 87 0.42 10.21 3.79
CA THR A 87 0.77 11.20 2.77
C THR A 87 -0.41 11.98 2.17
N PRO A 88 -0.30 13.31 2.04
CA PRO A 88 -1.32 14.08 1.33
C PRO A 88 -1.43 13.58 -0.12
N PRO A 89 -2.61 13.69 -0.74
CA PRO A 89 -2.84 13.07 -2.04
C PRO A 89 -1.77 13.45 -3.04
N LYS A 90 -1.42 12.64 -4.05
CA LYS A 90 -0.36 12.98 -5.06
C LYS A 90 -0.52 14.35 -5.75
N ARG A 91 -1.67 15.02 -5.55
CA ARG A 91 -1.92 16.44 -5.85
C ARG A 91 -1.13 17.44 -4.97
N SER A 92 -0.48 16.99 -3.90
CA SER A 92 0.17 17.79 -2.87
C SER A 92 1.67 17.47 -2.79
N ILE A 93 2.38 17.78 -3.88
CA ILE A 93 3.83 17.66 -3.98
C ILE A 93 4.48 18.85 -3.26
N TRP A 94 5.32 18.61 -2.25
CA TRP A 94 6.14 19.65 -1.63
C TRP A 94 7.50 19.72 -2.33
N GLY A 95 7.79 20.83 -3.02
CA GLY A 95 9.09 21.06 -3.65
C GLY A 95 9.47 20.08 -4.77
N GLY A 96 8.49 19.48 -5.45
CA GLY A 96 8.74 18.54 -6.55
C GLY A 96 9.10 17.12 -6.12
N LYS A 97 9.06 16.78 -4.82
CA LYS A 97 9.54 15.49 -4.30
C LYS A 97 8.42 14.72 -3.59
N LEU A 98 8.24 13.46 -4.00
CA LEU A 98 7.40 12.50 -3.31
C LEU A 98 8.13 11.99 -2.06
N TYR A 99 7.43 11.86 -0.93
CA TYR A 99 7.96 11.11 0.21
C TYR A 99 7.90 9.63 -0.11
N SER A 100 9.06 8.99 -0.28
CA SER A 100 9.19 7.58 -0.66
C SER A 100 9.63 6.69 0.49
N PHE A 101 9.29 5.41 0.41
CA PHE A 101 9.96 4.37 1.19
C PHE A 101 11.38 4.21 0.66
N GLY A 102 12.39 4.58 1.46
CA GLY A 102 13.80 4.39 1.12
C GLY A 102 14.22 4.97 -0.25
N THR A 103 15.30 4.42 -0.79
CA THR A 103 15.83 4.68 -2.14
C THR A 103 15.80 3.37 -2.94
N PRO A 104 15.00 3.28 -4.02
CA PRO A 104 14.91 2.05 -4.81
C PRO A 104 16.24 1.70 -5.48
N MET A 105 16.49 0.40 -5.71
CA MET A 105 17.71 -0.12 -6.34
C MET A 105 19.02 0.27 -5.62
N SER A 106 18.94 0.78 -4.40
CA SER A 106 20.12 1.14 -3.63
C SER A 106 20.86 -0.10 -3.15
N ASN A 107 22.17 -0.13 -3.40
CA ASN A 107 23.07 -1.13 -2.83
C ASN A 107 23.53 -0.76 -1.42
N ALA A 108 23.26 0.47 -0.96
CA ALA A 108 23.52 0.88 0.42
C ALA A 108 22.43 0.30 1.34
N PRO A 109 22.78 -0.56 2.31
CA PRO A 109 21.78 -1.29 3.12
C PRO A 109 20.84 -0.35 3.90
N LEU A 110 21.35 0.79 4.36
CA LEU A 110 20.58 1.78 5.13
C LEU A 110 19.59 2.57 4.27
N LEU A 111 19.74 2.54 2.94
CA LEU A 111 18.89 3.26 2.00
C LEU A 111 17.96 2.30 1.23
N SER A 112 18.26 1.00 1.19
CA SER A 112 17.49 -0.02 0.47
C SER A 112 16.28 -0.53 1.28
N THR A 113 15.48 0.38 1.81
CA THR A 113 14.37 0.09 2.75
C THR A 113 12.99 0.07 2.10
N THR A 114 12.92 0.12 0.77
CA THR A 114 11.71 -0.18 -0.01
C THR A 114 11.20 -1.60 0.28
N LEU A 115 9.88 -1.80 0.18
CA LEU A 115 9.30 -3.14 0.20
C LEU A 115 9.55 -3.81 -1.15
N LYS A 116 10.12 -5.02 -1.14
CA LYS A 116 10.51 -5.74 -2.37
C LYS A 116 9.70 -7.02 -2.49
N TYR A 117 9.30 -7.36 -3.70
CA TYR A 117 8.54 -8.58 -3.98
C TYR A 117 8.81 -9.08 -5.40
N SER A 118 8.49 -10.34 -5.64
CA SER A 118 8.91 -11.08 -6.84
C SER A 118 7.79 -11.79 -7.58
N GLU A 119 6.61 -11.92 -6.95
CA GLU A 119 5.44 -12.56 -7.53
C GLU A 119 4.20 -11.70 -7.38
N SER A 120 3.89 -11.27 -6.16
CA SER A 120 2.65 -10.54 -5.92
C SER A 120 2.65 -9.64 -4.68
N ILE A 121 1.79 -8.62 -4.73
CA ILE A 121 1.44 -7.77 -3.60
C ILE A 121 -0.08 -7.76 -3.41
N THR A 122 -0.52 -7.83 -2.15
CA THR A 122 -1.87 -7.47 -1.72
C THR A 122 -1.83 -6.83 -0.33
N LEU A 123 -2.99 -6.58 0.27
CA LEU A 123 -3.12 -5.99 1.59
C LEU A 123 -4.17 -6.71 2.43
N GLU A 124 -3.99 -6.68 3.75
CA GLU A 124 -5.08 -6.93 4.70
C GLU A 124 -5.48 -5.60 5.35
N CYS A 125 -6.78 -5.29 5.34
CA CYS A 125 -7.33 -4.06 5.87
C CYS A 125 -8.33 -4.34 7.00
N LEU A 126 -8.12 -3.73 8.16
CA LEU A 126 -9.04 -3.74 9.29
C LEU A 126 -9.61 -2.34 9.50
N ALA A 127 -10.93 -2.21 9.45
CA ALA A 127 -11.62 -0.94 9.61
C ALA A 127 -12.95 -1.08 10.38
N GLY A 128 -13.54 0.08 10.68
CA GLY A 128 -14.83 0.22 11.36
C GLY A 128 -14.67 0.31 12.88
N ALA A 129 -15.63 0.97 13.55
CA ALA A 129 -15.67 1.10 15.01
C ALA A 129 -16.10 -0.21 15.68
#